data_AF-A0AAX1QB14-F1
#
_entry.id   AF-A0AAX1QB14-F1
#
_cell.length_a   1.000
_cell.length_b   1.000
_cell.length_c   1.000
_cell.angle_alpha   90.00
_cell.angle_beta   90.00
_cell.angle_gamma   90.00
#
_symmetry.space_group_name_H-M   'P 1'
#
loop_
_entity.id
_entity.type
_entity.pdbx_description
1 polymer ?
#
loop_
_entity_poly.entity_id
_entity_poly.type
_entity_poly.pdbx_seq_one_letter_code
_entity_poly.pdbx_strand_id
1 'polypeptide(L)'
;MMDRFKCQSYEPILNIAPEHQPTSQQGSVGIEVEFVQVTVVNHSGFETVVDGLFGAQTDEQVRQFQSEHGLAVDGIVGVETWTALFNEHQ
;
A
#
# COMPACT_ATOMS: atom_id res chain seq x y z
N MET A 1 -10.02 3.26 11.81
CA MET A 1 -10.42 4.64 11.47
C MET A 1 -9.20 5.54 11.64
N MET A 2 -8.46 5.77 10.56
CA MET A 2 -7.26 6.62 10.57
C MET A 2 -7.66 8.08 10.80
N ASP A 3 -6.81 8.81 11.51
CA ASP A 3 -6.95 10.24 11.71
C ASP A 3 -7.01 10.96 10.35
N ARG A 4 -8.03 11.82 10.13
CA ARG A 4 -8.19 12.58 8.87
C ARG A 4 -6.94 13.39 8.50
N PHE A 5 -6.14 13.75 9.50
CA PHE A 5 -4.90 14.50 9.34
C PHE A 5 -3.80 13.72 8.61
N LYS A 6 -3.80 12.37 8.65
CA LYS A 6 -2.86 11.54 7.87
C LYS A 6 -3.33 11.31 6.43
N CYS A 7 -4.63 11.24 6.14
CA CYS A 7 -5.11 11.13 4.76
C CYS A 7 -4.74 12.37 3.92
N GLN A 8 -4.80 13.57 4.52
CA GLN A 8 -4.49 14.82 3.83
C GLN A 8 -3.05 14.92 3.28
N SER A 9 -2.09 14.18 3.84
CA SER A 9 -0.71 14.14 3.33
C SER A 9 -0.53 13.21 2.11
N TYR A 10 -1.46 12.28 1.88
CA TYR A 10 -1.41 11.31 0.78
C TYR A 10 -2.44 11.59 -0.34
N GLU A 11 -3.23 12.67 -0.22
CA GLU A 11 -4.13 13.17 -1.27
C GLU A 11 -3.50 13.27 -2.66
N PRO A 12 -2.21 13.66 -2.85
CA PRO A 12 -1.60 13.69 -4.17
C PRO A 12 -1.55 12.32 -4.84
N ILE A 13 -1.43 11.25 -4.05
CA ILE A 13 -1.35 9.86 -4.50
C ILE A 13 -2.78 9.32 -4.69
N LEU A 14 -3.68 9.59 -3.75
CA LEU A 14 -5.09 9.16 -3.80
C LEU A 14 -5.89 9.81 -4.95
N ASN A 15 -5.50 11.00 -5.42
CA ASN A 15 -6.14 11.65 -6.58
C ASN A 15 -5.61 11.18 -7.95
N ILE A 16 -4.58 10.32 -7.96
CA ILE A 16 -4.04 9.74 -9.19
C ILE A 16 -4.66 8.35 -9.36
N ALA A 17 -5.34 8.14 -10.49
CA ALA A 17 -6.00 6.87 -10.76
C ALA A 17 -5.02 5.67 -10.69
N PRO A 18 -5.44 4.49 -10.19
CA PRO A 18 -4.56 3.33 -9.96
C PRO A 18 -3.64 2.96 -11.14
N GLU A 19 -4.09 3.16 -12.37
CA GLU A 19 -3.34 2.89 -13.60
C GLU A 19 -2.14 3.83 -13.84
N HIS A 20 -2.08 4.96 -13.13
CA HIS A 20 -0.98 5.93 -13.20
C HIS A 20 -0.04 5.83 -11.98
N GLN A 21 -0.33 4.93 -11.04
CA GLN A 21 0.54 4.72 -9.88
C GLN A 21 1.81 3.97 -10.29
N PRO A 22 2.97 4.34 -9.75
CA PRO A 22 4.18 3.56 -9.95
C PRO A 22 4.02 2.16 -9.36
N THR A 23 4.50 1.17 -10.10
CA THR A 23 4.62 -0.20 -9.58
C THR A 23 5.61 -0.21 -8.42
N SER A 24 5.17 -0.69 -7.25
CA SER A 24 6.01 -0.78 -6.06
C SER A 24 6.28 -2.24 -5.70
N GLN A 25 7.53 -2.56 -5.37
CA GLN A 25 7.98 -3.91 -5.02
C GLN A 25 9.22 -3.81 -4.12
N GLN A 26 9.76 -4.95 -3.68
CA GLN A 26 10.98 -4.96 -2.86
C GLN A 26 12.11 -4.12 -3.48
N GLY A 27 12.65 -3.20 -2.68
CA GLY A 27 13.67 -2.23 -3.08
C GLY A 27 13.12 -0.90 -3.60
N SER A 28 11.81 -0.77 -3.84
CA SER A 28 11.17 0.52 -4.10
C SER A 28 11.30 1.45 -2.90
N VAL A 29 11.36 2.75 -3.18
CA VAL A 29 11.44 3.80 -2.15
C VAL A 29 10.60 4.98 -2.59
N GLY A 30 9.85 5.58 -1.65
CA GLY A 30 9.07 6.77 -1.95
C GLY A 30 7.79 6.88 -1.13
N ILE A 31 7.04 7.94 -1.42
CA ILE A 31 5.79 8.26 -0.73
C ILE A 31 4.67 7.27 -1.09
N GLU A 32 4.75 6.66 -2.27
CA GLU A 32 3.88 5.56 -2.69
C GLU A 32 4.05 4.33 -1.79
N VAL A 33 5.30 4.02 -1.41
CA VAL A 33 5.60 2.91 -0.50
C VAL A 33 5.09 3.22 0.89
N GLU A 34 5.24 4.47 1.33
CA GLU A 34 4.70 4.93 2.61
C GLU A 34 3.19 4.74 2.67
N PHE A 35 2.47 5.07 1.59
CA PHE A 35 1.04 4.84 1.50
C PHE A 35 0.68 3.36 1.55
N VAL A 36 1.38 2.51 0.78
CA VAL A 36 1.20 1.05 0.86
C VAL A 36 1.34 0.60 2.30
N GLN A 37 2.47 0.92 2.95
CA GLN A 37 2.76 0.56 4.35
C GLN A 37 1.65 1.01 5.30
N VAL A 38 1.20 2.26 5.22
CA VAL A 38 0.06 2.74 6.03
C VAL A 38 -1.16 1.86 5.82
N THR A 39 -1.51 1.55 4.57
CA THR A 39 -2.71 0.76 4.26
C THR A 39 -2.63 -0.67 4.79
N VAL A 40 -1.51 -1.38 4.55
CA VAL A 40 -1.37 -2.77 4.99
C VAL A 40 -1.28 -2.87 6.51
N VAL A 41 -0.61 -1.94 7.20
CA VAL A 41 -0.62 -1.87 8.68
C VAL A 41 -2.04 -1.78 9.22
N ASN A 42 -2.84 -0.92 8.60
CA ASN A 42 -4.19 -0.61 9.05
C ASN A 42 -5.18 -1.75 8.78
N HIS A 43 -4.99 -2.48 7.68
CA HIS A 43 -5.84 -3.60 7.29
C HIS A 43 -5.49 -4.88 8.07
N SER A 44 -4.22 -5.21 8.12
CA SER A 44 -3.76 -6.53 8.56
C SER A 44 -3.44 -6.59 10.06
N GLY A 45 -3.39 -5.43 10.74
CA GLY A 45 -3.07 -5.33 12.18
C GLY A 45 -1.62 -5.62 12.53
N PHE A 46 -0.75 -5.71 11.53
CA PHE A 46 0.69 -5.93 11.72
C PHE A 46 1.43 -4.61 11.91
N GLU A 47 2.43 -4.63 12.77
CA GLU A 47 3.37 -3.52 12.92
C GLU A 47 4.46 -3.61 11.85
N THR A 48 4.33 -2.85 10.76
CA THR A 48 5.48 -2.49 9.92
C THR A 48 5.82 -1.02 10.13
N VAL A 49 7.11 -0.71 10.00
CA VAL A 49 7.57 0.67 10.01
C VAL A 49 7.06 1.35 8.74
N VAL A 50 6.48 2.55 8.91
CA VAL A 50 6.09 3.43 7.82
C VAL A 50 7.28 4.37 7.56
N ASP A 51 8.21 3.92 6.74
CA ASP A 51 9.48 4.60 6.43
C ASP A 51 9.66 4.90 4.93
N GLY A 52 8.69 4.48 4.09
CA GLY A 52 8.78 4.64 2.64
C GLY A 52 9.81 3.73 1.98
N LEU A 53 10.29 2.69 2.66
CA LEU A 53 11.23 1.69 2.14
C LEU A 53 10.54 0.34 1.98
N PHE A 54 10.49 -0.17 0.75
CA PHE A 54 9.84 -1.44 0.49
C PHE A 54 10.81 -2.59 0.82
N GLY A 55 10.90 -2.91 2.11
CA GLY A 55 11.74 -3.98 2.64
C GLY A 55 11.05 -5.35 2.60
N ALA A 56 11.75 -6.36 3.12
CA ALA A 56 11.22 -7.73 3.21
C ALA A 56 9.93 -7.81 4.05
N GLN A 57 9.82 -7.00 5.10
CA GLN A 57 8.60 -6.92 5.90
C GLN A 57 7.43 -6.36 5.09
N THR A 58 7.65 -5.31 4.28
CA THR A 58 6.60 -4.76 3.42
C THR A 58 6.19 -5.76 2.33
N ASP A 59 7.12 -6.51 1.74
CA ASP A 59 6.82 -7.58 0.76
C ASP A 59 5.93 -8.68 1.36
N GLU A 60 6.26 -9.17 2.54
CA GLU A 60 5.45 -10.19 3.23
C GLU A 60 4.01 -9.71 3.46
N GLN A 61 3.85 -8.45 3.89
CA GLN A 61 2.55 -7.85 4.14
C GLN A 61 1.74 -7.63 2.86
N VAL A 62 2.39 -7.17 1.78
CA VAL A 62 1.73 -7.01 0.47
C VAL A 62 1.25 -8.37 -0.04
N ARG A 63 2.08 -9.42 0.07
CA ARG A 63 1.67 -10.78 -0.31
C ARG A 63 0.49 -11.28 0.49
N GLN A 64 0.47 -11.02 1.80
CA GLN A 64 -0.67 -11.39 2.64
C GLN A 64 -1.93 -10.63 2.22
N PHE A 65 -1.83 -9.32 2.04
CA PHE A 65 -2.94 -8.49 1.57
C PHE A 65 -3.49 -8.98 0.22
N GLN A 66 -2.60 -9.28 -0.72
CA GLN A 66 -2.97 -9.85 -2.01
C GLN A 66 -3.72 -11.18 -1.84
N SER A 67 -3.24 -12.06 -0.95
CA SER A 67 -3.91 -13.34 -0.66
C SER A 67 -5.30 -13.14 -0.05
N GLU A 68 -5.47 -12.19 0.86
CA GLU A 68 -6.76 -11.89 1.52
C GLU A 68 -7.78 -11.31 0.53
N HIS A 69 -7.32 -10.55 -0.46
CA HIS A 69 -8.16 -9.94 -1.50
C HIS A 69 -8.32 -10.80 -2.76
N GLY A 70 -7.76 -12.02 -2.78
CA GLY A 70 -7.85 -12.92 -3.94
C GLY A 70 -7.09 -12.41 -5.18
N LEU A 71 -6.06 -11.59 -4.97
CA LEU A 71 -5.16 -11.09 -6.01
C LEU A 71 -4.00 -12.05 -6.26
N ALA A 72 -3.24 -11.83 -7.33
CA ALA A 72 -1.97 -12.52 -7.54
C ALA A 72 -1.00 -12.21 -6.39
N VAL A 73 -0.46 -13.26 -5.73
CA VAL A 73 0.45 -13.13 -4.58
C VAL A 73 1.90 -13.01 -5.05
N ASP A 74 2.19 -11.97 -5.82
CA ASP A 74 3.50 -11.73 -6.43
C ASP A 74 4.37 -10.74 -5.64
N GLY A 75 3.80 -10.06 -4.64
CA GLY A 75 4.49 -9.02 -3.84
C GLY A 75 4.65 -7.70 -4.59
N ILE A 76 4.00 -7.56 -5.74
CA ILE A 76 4.07 -6.38 -6.61
C ILE A 76 2.79 -5.57 -6.43
N VAL A 77 2.93 -4.32 -6.03
CA VAL A 77 1.82 -3.37 -5.96
C VAL A 77 1.62 -2.78 -7.36
N GLY A 78 0.88 -3.51 -8.19
CA GLY A 78 0.40 -3.08 -9.51
C GLY A 78 -1.01 -2.48 -9.44
N VAL A 79 -1.62 -2.22 -10.61
CA VAL A 79 -2.94 -1.56 -10.72
C VAL A 79 -4.04 -2.25 -9.91
N GLU A 80 -4.09 -3.59 -9.93
CA GLU A 80 -5.09 -4.35 -9.18
C GLU A 80 -4.89 -4.22 -7.66
N THR A 81 -3.65 -4.28 -7.20
CA THR A 81 -3.32 -4.07 -5.79
C THR A 81 -3.60 -2.62 -5.37
N TRP A 82 -3.22 -1.63 -6.18
CA TRP A 82 -3.56 -0.21 -5.95
C TRP A 82 -5.06 0.02 -5.84
N THR A 83 -5.84 -0.63 -6.71
CA THR A 83 -7.31 -0.57 -6.67
C THR A 83 -7.86 -1.12 -5.36
N ALA A 84 -7.37 -2.28 -4.91
CA ALA A 84 -7.77 -2.86 -3.64
C ALA A 84 -7.39 -1.96 -2.45
N LEU A 85 -6.16 -1.42 -2.44
CA LEU A 85 -5.70 -0.49 -1.41
C LEU A 85 -6.59 0.76 -1.34
N PHE A 86 -6.98 1.32 -2.49
CA PHE A 86 -7.83 2.51 -2.53
C PHE A 86 -9.25 2.23 -2.02
N ASN A 87 -9.80 1.03 -2.30
CA ASN A 87 -11.11 0.63 -1.79
C ASN A 87 -11.11 0.45 -0.27
N GLU A 88 -10.01 0.01 0.32
CA GLU A 88 -9.86 -0.12 1.79
C GLU A 88 -9.76 1.24 2.52
N HIS A 89 -9.41 2.31 1.80
CA HIS A 89 -9.32 3.67 2.35
C HIS A 89 -10.62 4.49 2.26
N GLN A 90 -11.67 3.99 1.62
CA GLN A 90 -12.99 4.66 1.54
C GLN A 90 -13.87 4.38 2.76
#